data_AF-A0A939HTP0-F1
#
_entry.id   AF-A0A939HTP0-F1
#
_cell.length_a   1.000
_cell.length_b   1.000
_cell.length_c   1.000
_cell.angle_alpha   90.00
_cell.angle_beta   90.00
_cell.angle_gamma   90.00
#
_symmetry.space_group_name_H-M   'P 1'
#
loop_
_entity.id
_entity.type
_entity.pdbx_description
1 polymer ?
#
loop_
_entity_poly.entity_id
_entity_poly.type
_entity_poly.pdbx_seq_one_letter_code
_entity_poly.pdbx_strand_id
1 'polypeptide(L)' 'MNIEELKAGVDLLDDYGLTMRIESEASFREDREVFVTFKVMLVDDSELYIREYLAERYGKIEKLSYSYQYRAGESDI' A
#
# COMPACT_ATOMS: atom_id res chain seq x y z
N MET A 1 -5.30 8.97 -7.68
CA MET A 1 -4.51 7.81 -7.24
C MET A 1 -5.17 6.54 -7.72
N ASN A 2 -4.88 6.14 -8.95
CA ASN A 2 -5.09 4.77 -9.42
C ASN A 2 -3.98 3.85 -8.83
N ILE A 3 -4.09 2.54 -9.02
CA ILE A 3 -3.12 1.60 -8.45
C ILE A 3 -1.69 1.78 -9.00
N GLU A 4 -1.56 2.25 -10.23
CA GLU A 4 -0.26 2.54 -10.86
C GLU A 4 0.40 3.76 -10.20
N GLU A 5 -0.36 4.78 -9.84
CA GLU A 5 0.14 5.96 -9.11
C GLU A 5 0.58 5.59 -7.69
N LEU A 6 -0.15 4.68 -7.00
CA LEU A 6 0.28 4.16 -5.70
C LEU A 6 1.57 3.36 -5.84
N LYS A 7 1.63 2.45 -6.83
CA LYS A 7 2.82 1.64 -7.07
C LYS A 7 4.03 2.51 -7.37
N ALA A 8 3.89 3.50 -8.26
CA ALA A 8 4.95 4.47 -8.54
C ALA A 8 5.38 5.25 -7.29
N GLY A 9 4.44 5.61 -6.41
CA GLY A 9 4.74 6.26 -5.14
C GLY A 9 5.52 5.38 -4.17
N VAL A 10 5.20 4.08 -4.12
CA VAL A 10 5.92 3.09 -3.30
C VAL A 10 7.29 2.79 -3.89
N ASP A 11 7.40 2.65 -5.21
CA ASP A 11 8.65 2.44 -5.94
C ASP A 11 9.62 3.63 -5.73
N LEU A 12 9.11 4.86 -5.66
CA LEU A 12 9.94 6.04 -5.34
C LEU A 12 10.61 5.95 -3.97
N LEU A 13 9.98 5.31 -2.97
CA LEU A 13 10.61 5.12 -1.66
C LEU A 13 11.82 4.19 -1.75
N ASP A 14 11.77 3.19 -2.64
CA ASP A 14 12.87 2.27 -2.93
C ASP A 14 13.96 2.94 -3.75
N ASP A 15 13.60 3.73 -4.76
CA ASP A 15 14.54 4.51 -5.57
C ASP A 15 15.38 5.48 -4.73
N TYR A 16 14.81 6.05 -3.66
CA TYR A 16 15.53 6.89 -2.71
C TYR A 16 16.33 6.11 -1.65
N GLY A 17 16.30 4.78 -1.67
CA GLY A 17 16.98 3.93 -0.69
C GLY A 17 16.41 4.04 0.71
N LEU A 18 15.12 4.42 0.84
CA LEU A 18 14.46 4.60 2.13
C LEU A 18 13.77 3.32 2.62
N THR A 19 13.67 2.30 1.77
CA THR A 19 12.99 1.03 2.08
C THR A 19 13.97 -0.11 2.27
N MET A 20 13.70 -0.92 3.29
CA MET A 20 14.34 -2.23 3.45
C MET A 20 13.56 -3.31 2.70
N ARG A 21 12.24 -3.19 2.67
CA ARG A 21 11.36 -4.19 2.07
C ARG A 21 9.98 -3.62 1.79
N ILE A 22 9.44 -4.00 0.65
CA ILE A 22 8.06 -3.71 0.26
C ILE A 22 7.35 -5.05 0.07
N GLU A 23 6.20 -5.20 0.71
CA GLU A 23 5.31 -6.35 0.53
C GLU A 23 3.96 -5.86 0.02
N SER A 24 3.38 -6.57 -0.95
CA SER A 24 2.04 -6.27 -1.47
C SER A 24 1.17 -7.51 -1.43
N GLU A 25 -0.06 -7.36 -0.95
CA GLU A 25 -1.08 -8.41 -0.95
C GLU A 25 -2.36 -7.87 -1.58
N ALA A 26 -2.97 -8.65 -2.46
CA ALA A 26 -4.29 -8.38 -3.00
C ALA A 26 -5.27 -9.44 -2.49
N SER A 27 -6.42 -8.99 -2.00
CA SER A 27 -7.48 -9.88 -1.54
C SER A 27 -8.79 -9.52 -2.23
N PHE A 28 -9.54 -10.54 -2.62
CA PHE A 28 -10.84 -10.44 -3.28
C PHE A 28 -11.94 -10.82 -2.29
N ARG A 29 -13.01 -10.03 -2.24
CA ARG A 29 -14.24 -10.37 -1.53
C ARG A 29 -15.32 -10.84 -2.51
N GLU A 30 -16.28 -11.61 -1.99
CA GLU A 30 -17.36 -12.20 -2.79
C GLU A 30 -18.28 -11.14 -3.45
N ASP A 31 -18.29 -9.92 -2.93
CA ASP A 31 -19.07 -8.77 -3.41
C ASP A 31 -18.39 -7.96 -4.53
N ARG A 32 -17.31 -8.49 -5.12
CA ARG A 32 -16.49 -7.82 -6.15
C ARG A 32 -15.72 -6.60 -5.61
N GLU A 33 -15.59 -6.48 -4.29
CA GLU A 33 -14.61 -5.60 -3.70
C GLU A 33 -13.23 -6.27 -3.73
N VAL A 34 -12.23 -5.48 -4.09
CA VAL A 34 -10.82 -5.88 -4.06
C VAL A 34 -10.12 -4.89 -3.16
N PHE A 35 -9.27 -5.36 -2.27
CA PHE A 35 -8.36 -4.47 -1.57
C PHE A 35 -6.93 -4.90 -1.79
N VAL A 36 -6.07 -3.90 -1.96
CA VAL A 36 -4.64 -4.08 -2.10
C VAL A 36 -3.98 -3.44 -0.90
N THR A 37 -3.18 -4.22 -0.20
CA THR A 37 -2.42 -3.78 0.96
C THR A 37 -0.94 -3.75 0.59
N PHE A 38 -0.29 -2.61 0.83
CA PHE A 38 1.16 -2.47 0.78
C PHE A 38 1.67 -2.33 2.22
N LYS A 39 2.68 -3.12 2.56
CA LYS A 39 3.49 -2.95 3.76
C LYS A 39 4.88 -2.53 3.33
N VAL A 40 5.28 -1.33 3.71
CA VAL A 40 6.60 -0.76 3.43
C VAL A 40 7.37 -0.71 4.74
N MET A 41 8.48 -1.43 4.82
CA MET A 41 9.42 -1.36 5.94
C MET A 41 10.55 -0.41 5.54
N LEU A 42 10.72 0.66 6.31
CA LEU A 42 11.70 1.71 6.09
C LEU A 42 13.03 1.36 6.78
N VAL A 43 14.10 2.05 6.38
CA VAL A 43 15.47 1.83 6.89
C VAL A 43 15.65 2.18 8.37
N ASP A 44 14.71 2.91 8.97
CA ASP A 44 14.68 3.24 10.40
C ASP A 44 13.76 2.29 11.20
N ASP A 45 13.49 1.10 10.66
CA ASP A 45 12.58 0.09 11.19
C ASP A 45 11.13 0.57 11.36
N SER A 46 10.78 1.74 10.84
CA SER A 46 9.39 2.18 10.78
C SER A 46 8.63 1.46 9.67
N GLU A 47 7.31 1.31 9.87
CA GLU A 47 6.44 0.60 8.95
C GLU A 47 5.31 1.51 8.46
N LEU A 48 5.15 1.60 7.14
CA LEU A 48 4.01 2.23 6.50
C LEU A 48 3.10 1.17 5.89
N TYR A 49 1.86 1.13 6.38
CA TYR A 49 0.80 0.27 5.86
C TYR A 49 -0.13 1.13 5.03
N ILE A 50 -0.36 0.77 3.77
CA ILE A 50 -1.31 1.44 2.88
C ILE A 50 -2.30 0.40 2.40
N ARG A 51 -3.60 0.70 2.48
CA ARG A 51 -4.65 -0.15 1.93
C ARG A 51 -5.51 0.65 0.97
N GLU A 52 -5.63 0.17 -0.26
CA GLU A 52 -6.57 0.70 -1.23
C GLU A 52 -7.79 -0.21 -1.34
N TYR A 53 -8.97 0.41 -1.39
CA TYR A 53 -10.24 -0.25 -1.58
C TYR A 53 -10.71 0.02 -3.01
N LEU A 54 -10.93 -1.05 -3.76
CA LEU A 54 -11.32 -1.06 -5.14
C LEU A 54 -12.63 -1.84 -5.29
N ALA A 55 -13.43 -1.51 -6.29
CA ALA A 55 -14.59 -2.31 -6.66
C ALA A 55 -14.69 -2.45 -8.16
N GLU A 56 -15.16 -3.60 -8.62
CA GLU A 56 -15.53 -3.78 -10.02
C GLU A 56 -16.93 -3.19 -10.26
N ARG A 57 -17.00 -2.14 -11.09
CA ARG A 57 -18.26 -1.56 -11.56
C ARG A 57 -18.25 -1.51 -13.09
N TYR A 58 -19.29 -2.10 -13.69
CA TYR A 58 -19.46 -2.13 -15.15
C TYR A 58 -18.24 -2.68 -15.92
N GLY A 59 -17.58 -3.73 -15.42
CA GLY A 59 -16.39 -4.31 -16.05
C GLY A 59 -15.10 -3.51 -15.85
N LYS A 60 -15.10 -2.49 -14.99
CA LYS A 60 -13.94 -1.65 -14.69
C LYS A 60 -13.63 -1.66 -13.21
N ILE A 61 -12.34 -1.71 -12.87
CA ILE A 61 -11.87 -1.54 -11.49
C ILE A 61 -11.88 -0.05 -11.16
N GLU A 62 -12.66 0.34 -10.16
CA GLU A 62 -12.74 1.71 -9.65
C GLU A 62 -12.17 1.79 -8.25
N LYS A 63 -11.42 2.86 -7.95
CA LYS A 63 -11.01 3.16 -6.58
C LYS A 63 -12.17 3.75 -5.79
N LEU A 64 -12.43 3.20 -4.62
CA LEU A 64 -13.43 3.69 -3.68
C LEU A 64 -12.80 4.61 -2.63
N SER A 65 -11.74 4.12 -1.96
CA SER A 65 -11.09 4.82 -0.86
C SER A 65 -9.69 4.26 -0.62
N TYR A 66 -8.97 4.86 0.32
CA TYR A 66 -7.74 4.31 0.85
C TYR A 66 -7.62 4.62 2.33
N SER A 67 -6.84 3.83 3.05
CA SER A 67 -6.40 4.10 4.41
C SER A 67 -4.90 3.89 4.51
N TYR A 68 -4.28 4.53 5.48
CA TYR A 68 -2.87 4.32 5.78
C TYR A 68 -2.65 4.33 7.29
N GLN A 69 -1.60 3.65 7.71
CA GLN A 69 -1.14 3.63 9.08
C GLN A 69 0.39 3.68 9.09
N TYR A 70 0.93 4.60 9.87
CA TYR A 70 2.36 4.66 10.14
C TYR A 70 2.62 4.10 11.54
N ARG A 71 3.63 3.24 11.66
CA ARG A 71 4.16 2.76 12.92
C ARG A 71 5.62 3.17 12.97
N ALA A 72 5.99 3.98 13.95
CA ALA A 72 7.40 4.29 14.20
C ALA A 72 8.15 3.00 14.58
N GLY A 73 9.39 2.89 14.11
CA GLY A 73 10.30 1.87 14.60
C GLY A 73 10.55 2.06 16.09
N GLU A 74 10.87 0.98 16.79
CA GLU A 74 11.39 1.09 18.14
C GLU A 74 12.79 1.70 18.04
N SER A 75 12.89 3.02 18.12
CA SER A 75 14.17 3.66 18.43
C SER A 75 14.53 3.25 19.86
N ASP A 76 15.46 2.32 20.00
CA ASP A 76 16.20 2.12 21.24
C ASP A 76 16.98 3.41 21.54
N ILE A 77 16.34 4.35 22.25
CA ILE A 77 17.00 5.50 22.89
C ILE A 77 17.33 5.13 24.33
#